data_AF-A0A292RAP9-F1
#
_entry.id   AF-A0A292RAP9-F1
#
_cell.length_a   1.000
_cell.length_b   1.000
_cell.length_c   1.000
_cell.angle_alpha   90.00
_cell.angle_beta   90.00
_cell.angle_gamma   90.00
#
_symmetry.space_group_name_H-M   'P 1'
#
loop_
_entity.id
_entity.type
_entity.pdbx_description
1 polymer ?
#
loop_
_entity_poly.entity_id
_entity_poly.type
_entity_poly.pdbx_seq_one_letter_code
_entity_poly.pdbx_strand_id
1 'polypeptide(L)'
;MLNNFESFDNSETATKKDIVIQERVELISSHMYKQFLDYQHSTVNTNDIFSRMIDCLDLVANNLKQSFSSRGVTTQNIYVESDSLKSVAVINILWHKMSFTTRCNFQPQALFREDGRHIFSNRIMAVSGNYHDIIKDAKDREEEVVKLLENEIASLYVPADANQKCIFKIKHTGQEFMLNQIDAPREVVLKVVEAVCGGGLYHQDGSLRSFIV
;
A
#
# COMPACT_ATOMS: atom_id res chain seq x y z
N MET A 1 -47.12 44.26 35.61
CA MET A 1 -46.51 44.56 34.30
C MET A 1 -45.35 43.60 34.13
N LEU A 2 -45.46 42.70 33.14
CA LEU A 2 -44.59 41.55 32.95
C LEU A 2 -43.24 41.94 32.32
N ASN A 3 -42.22 41.26 32.82
CA ASN A 3 -40.81 41.25 32.44
C ASN A 3 -40.55 41.35 30.93
N ASN A 4 -39.69 42.30 30.55
CA ASN A 4 -39.19 42.47 29.18
C ASN A 4 -37.65 42.52 29.16
N PHE A 5 -37.00 41.64 29.93
CA PHE A 5 -35.53 41.61 30.11
C PHE A 5 -34.84 40.32 29.60
N GLU A 6 -35.51 39.46 28.83
CA GLU A 6 -34.91 38.18 28.35
C GLU A 6 -34.41 38.18 26.89
N SER A 7 -34.38 39.32 26.19
CA SER A 7 -34.09 39.34 24.75
C SER A 7 -32.66 39.78 24.34
N PHE A 8 -31.79 40.17 25.28
CA PHE A 8 -30.46 40.70 24.92
C PHE A 8 -29.29 39.73 25.16
N ASP A 9 -29.49 38.61 25.86
CA ASP A 9 -28.42 37.65 26.14
C ASP A 9 -28.20 36.61 25.02
N ASN A 10 -29.20 36.38 24.15
CA ASN A 10 -29.12 35.32 23.15
C ASN A 10 -28.34 35.70 21.89
N SER A 11 -28.33 36.97 21.49
CA SER A 11 -27.61 37.41 20.28
C SER A 11 -26.11 37.42 20.48
N GLU A 12 -25.61 37.95 21.60
CA GLU A 12 -24.17 37.99 21.89
C GLU A 12 -23.60 36.58 22.12
N THR A 13 -24.38 35.69 22.74
CA THR A 13 -24.02 34.29 22.93
C THR A 13 -24.09 33.49 21.63
N ALA A 14 -25.04 33.78 20.73
CA ALA A 14 -25.12 33.19 19.39
C ALA A 14 -23.96 33.64 18.50
N THR A 15 -23.65 34.95 18.45
CA THR A 15 -22.51 35.48 17.70
C THR A 15 -21.18 34.91 18.23
N LYS A 16 -21.02 34.78 19.55
CA LYS A 16 -19.84 34.09 20.14
C LYS A 16 -19.77 32.60 19.75
N LYS A 17 -20.91 31.89 19.73
CA LYS A 17 -20.97 30.50 19.24
C LYS A 17 -20.61 30.38 17.76
N ASP A 18 -21.07 31.30 16.92
CA ASP A 18 -20.77 31.35 15.49
C ASP A 18 -19.28 31.65 15.24
N ILE A 19 -18.67 32.54 16.03
CA ILE A 19 -17.22 32.80 15.99
C ILE A 19 -16.43 31.54 16.40
N VAL A 20 -16.80 30.85 17.49
CA VAL A 20 -16.10 29.62 17.90
C VAL A 20 -16.26 28.51 16.86
N ILE A 21 -17.42 28.39 16.22
CA ILE A 21 -17.61 27.44 15.12
C ILE A 21 -16.71 27.81 13.94
N GLN A 22 -16.66 29.09 13.56
CA GLN A 22 -15.81 29.57 12.47
C GLN A 22 -14.32 29.28 12.73
N GLU A 23 -13.81 29.62 13.91
CA GLU A 23 -12.41 29.35 14.29
C GLU A 23 -12.08 27.84 14.24
N ARG A 24 -13.00 26.99 14.70
CA ARG A 24 -12.83 25.53 14.64
C ARG A 24 -12.85 25.01 13.22
N VAL A 25 -13.75 25.53 12.38
CA VAL A 25 -13.82 25.17 10.95
C VAL A 25 -12.53 25.58 10.25
N GLU A 26 -12.02 26.78 10.47
CA GLU A 26 -10.76 27.26 9.90
C GLU A 26 -9.58 26.35 10.29
N LEU A 27 -9.50 25.94 11.56
CA LEU A 27 -8.47 25.01 12.04
C LEU A 27 -8.60 23.64 11.36
N ILE A 28 -9.81 23.08 11.29
CA ILE A 28 -10.06 21.79 10.62
C ILE A 28 -9.70 21.88 9.14
N SER A 29 -10.09 22.96 8.45
CA SER A 29 -9.76 23.19 7.05
C SER A 29 -8.26 23.26 6.83
N SER A 30 -7.50 23.93 7.70
CA SER A 30 -6.04 23.96 7.63
C SER A 30 -5.43 22.56 7.76
N HIS A 31 -5.90 21.76 8.72
CA HIS A 31 -5.44 20.38 8.90
C HIS A 31 -5.78 19.48 7.71
N MET A 32 -7.01 19.56 7.20
CA MET A 32 -7.44 18.79 6.03
C MET A 32 -6.68 19.19 4.77
N TYR A 33 -6.40 20.49 4.61
CA TYR A 33 -5.60 20.98 3.49
C TYR A 33 -4.17 20.42 3.52
N LYS A 34 -3.54 20.39 4.70
CA LYS A 34 -2.24 19.74 4.86
C LYS A 34 -2.30 18.25 4.50
N GLN A 35 -3.28 17.52 5.01
CA GLN A 35 -3.45 16.09 4.70
C GLN A 35 -3.67 15.84 3.21
N PHE A 36 -4.40 16.73 2.54
CA PHE A 36 -4.58 16.69 1.09
C PHE A 36 -3.26 16.86 0.34
N LEU A 37 -2.45 17.86 0.72
CA LEU A 37 -1.12 18.05 0.13
C LEU A 37 -0.20 16.84 0.38
N ASP A 38 -0.17 16.34 1.61
CA ASP A 38 0.61 15.15 1.97
C ASP A 38 0.20 13.95 1.11
N TYR A 39 -1.10 13.74 0.89
CA TYR A 39 -1.61 12.69 0.02
C TYR A 39 -1.21 12.86 -1.45
N GLN A 40 -1.24 14.08 -1.98
CA GLN A 40 -0.80 14.35 -3.35
C GLN A 40 0.70 14.04 -3.51
N HIS A 41 1.53 14.49 -2.56
CA HIS A 41 2.97 14.24 -2.59
C HIS A 41 3.31 12.75 -2.39
N SER A 42 2.66 12.06 -1.45
CA SER A 42 2.86 10.62 -1.24
C SER A 42 2.44 9.82 -2.47
N THR A 43 1.38 10.24 -3.18
CA THR A 43 0.94 9.62 -4.44
C THR A 43 2.01 9.75 -5.54
N VAL A 44 2.58 10.95 -5.72
CA VAL A 44 3.67 11.15 -6.68
C VAL A 44 4.88 10.29 -6.35
N ASN A 45 5.34 10.30 -5.09
CA ASN A 45 6.47 9.49 -4.63
C ASN A 45 6.23 7.99 -4.82
N THR A 46 5.01 7.53 -4.53
CA THR A 46 4.62 6.12 -4.66
C THR A 46 4.65 5.68 -6.12
N ASN A 47 4.14 6.50 -7.03
CA ASN A 47 4.13 6.17 -8.46
C ASN A 47 5.55 6.14 -9.05
N ASP A 48 6.42 7.05 -8.60
CA ASP A 48 7.84 7.04 -8.98
C ASP A 48 8.56 5.77 -8.47
N ILE A 49 8.43 5.47 -7.17
CA ILE A 49 8.99 4.25 -6.57
C ILE A 49 8.46 3.01 -7.29
N PHE A 50 7.15 2.94 -7.54
CA PHE A 50 6.53 1.79 -8.20
C PHE A 50 7.00 1.61 -9.65
N SER A 51 7.18 2.70 -10.39
CA SER A 51 7.76 2.64 -11.73
C SER A 51 9.17 2.05 -11.70
N ARG A 52 10.00 2.47 -10.74
CA ARG A 52 11.35 1.90 -10.53
C ARG A 52 11.31 0.45 -10.03
N MET A 53 10.25 0.05 -9.31
CA MET A 53 10.05 -1.36 -8.92
C MET A 53 9.78 -2.24 -10.13
N ILE A 54 9.00 -1.77 -11.11
CA ILE A 54 8.77 -2.50 -12.37
C ILE A 54 10.10 -2.74 -13.09
N ASP A 55 10.95 -1.72 -13.22
CA ASP A 55 12.28 -1.87 -13.83
C ASP A 55 13.14 -2.89 -13.05
N CYS A 56 13.06 -2.89 -11.72
CA CYS A 56 13.73 -3.88 -10.88
C CYS A 56 13.19 -5.31 -11.08
N LEU A 57 11.88 -5.47 -11.25
CA LEU A 57 11.25 -6.76 -11.54
C LEU A 57 11.73 -7.33 -12.87
N ASP A 58 11.82 -6.49 -13.91
CA ASP A 58 12.36 -6.89 -15.21
C ASP A 58 13.82 -7.35 -15.12
N LEU A 59 14.64 -6.62 -14.36
CA LEU A 59 16.03 -7.01 -14.09
C LEU A 59 16.10 -8.35 -13.35
N VAL A 60 15.28 -8.55 -12.31
CA VAL A 60 15.23 -9.81 -11.57
C VAL A 60 14.81 -10.97 -12.49
N ALA A 61 13.74 -10.79 -13.26
CA ALA A 61 13.26 -11.79 -14.20
C ALA A 61 14.35 -12.16 -15.23
N ASN A 62 15.04 -11.18 -15.81
CA ASN A 62 16.11 -11.43 -16.77
C ASN A 62 17.31 -12.18 -16.16
N ASN A 63 17.72 -11.83 -14.95
CA ASN A 63 18.78 -12.56 -14.25
C ASN A 63 18.36 -14.00 -13.91
N LEU A 64 17.10 -14.21 -13.49
CA LEU A 64 16.56 -15.55 -13.26
C LEU A 64 16.53 -16.36 -14.54
N LYS A 65 16.09 -15.78 -15.67
CA LYS A 65 16.14 -16.44 -17.00
C LYS A 65 17.55 -16.91 -17.33
N GLN A 66 18.57 -16.04 -17.20
CA GLN A 66 19.95 -16.41 -17.47
C GLN A 66 20.42 -17.56 -16.56
N SER A 67 20.13 -17.44 -15.26
CA SER A 67 20.47 -18.45 -14.26
C SER A 67 19.84 -19.81 -14.57
N PHE A 68 18.54 -19.85 -14.86
CA PHE A 68 17.83 -21.11 -15.19
C PHE A 68 18.22 -21.67 -16.54
N SER A 69 18.39 -20.83 -17.57
CA SER A 69 18.82 -21.25 -18.91
C SER A 69 20.20 -21.91 -18.88
N SER A 70 21.14 -21.38 -18.08
CA SER A 70 22.47 -21.99 -17.89
C SER A 70 22.42 -23.41 -17.29
N ARG A 71 21.30 -23.78 -16.68
CA ARG A 71 21.03 -25.10 -16.08
C ARG A 71 20.10 -25.97 -16.94
N GLY A 72 19.81 -25.55 -18.18
CA GLY A 72 18.93 -26.30 -19.09
C GLY A 72 17.45 -26.23 -18.75
N VAL A 73 17.03 -25.31 -17.88
CA VAL A 73 15.62 -25.11 -17.51
C VAL A 73 14.96 -24.13 -18.48
N THR A 74 13.76 -24.44 -18.96
CA THR A 74 12.97 -23.53 -19.80
C THR A 74 12.58 -22.25 -19.05
N THR A 75 12.70 -21.11 -19.72
CA THR A 75 12.53 -19.79 -19.10
C THR A 75 11.28 -19.05 -19.60
N GLN A 76 10.41 -19.72 -20.36
CA GLN A 76 9.18 -19.12 -20.90
C GLN A 76 8.21 -18.69 -19.79
N ASN A 77 8.17 -19.46 -18.69
CA ASN A 77 7.37 -19.15 -17.50
C ASN A 77 8.07 -18.17 -16.54
N ILE A 78 8.99 -17.35 -17.03
CA ILE A 78 9.60 -16.27 -16.25
C ILE A 78 9.31 -14.98 -17.00
N TYR A 79 8.47 -14.12 -16.44
CA TYR A 79 8.09 -12.88 -17.11
C TYR A 79 7.53 -11.86 -16.12
N VAL A 80 7.53 -10.60 -16.55
CA VAL A 80 6.90 -9.49 -15.87
C VAL A 80 5.87 -8.89 -16.83
N GLU A 81 4.70 -8.57 -16.31
CA GLU A 81 3.64 -7.86 -17.01
C GLU A 81 3.23 -6.66 -16.15
N SER A 82 2.93 -5.53 -16.77
CA SER A 82 2.39 -4.36 -16.08
C SER A 82 1.24 -3.76 -16.88
N ASP A 83 0.28 -3.15 -16.19
CA ASP A 83 -0.79 -2.42 -16.86
C ASP A 83 -0.30 -1.10 -17.48
N SER A 84 -1.09 -0.54 -18.40
CA SER A 84 -0.74 0.71 -19.11
C SER A 84 -0.56 1.91 -18.17
N LEU A 85 -1.22 1.88 -17.01
CA LEU A 85 -1.14 2.93 -16.00
C LEU A 85 0.02 2.73 -15.01
N LYS A 86 0.80 1.65 -15.15
CA LYS A 86 1.86 1.27 -14.19
C LYS A 86 1.39 1.36 -12.74
N SER A 87 0.23 0.76 -12.47
CA SER A 87 -0.41 0.67 -11.16
C SER A 87 -0.50 -0.78 -10.65
N VAL A 88 -0.27 -1.75 -11.53
CA VAL A 88 -0.19 -3.17 -11.25
C VAL A 88 0.99 -3.76 -12.03
N ALA A 89 1.77 -4.59 -11.35
CA ALA A 89 2.84 -5.37 -11.96
C ALA A 89 2.74 -6.81 -11.47
N VAL A 90 2.76 -7.77 -12.38
CA VAL A 90 2.70 -9.21 -12.09
C VAL A 90 4.02 -9.82 -12.52
N ILE A 91 4.67 -10.54 -11.62
CA ILE A 91 5.85 -11.35 -11.94
C ILE A 91 5.51 -12.82 -11.79
N ASN A 92 5.81 -13.59 -12.83
CA ASN A 92 5.75 -15.05 -12.81
C ASN A 92 7.17 -15.60 -12.79
N ILE A 93 7.47 -16.50 -11.86
CA ILE A 93 8.75 -17.21 -11.74
C ILE A 93 8.43 -18.69 -11.56
N LEU A 94 8.58 -19.47 -12.64
CA LEU A 94 8.25 -20.89 -12.67
C LEU A 94 6.78 -21.13 -12.26
N TRP A 95 6.53 -21.71 -11.08
CA TRP A 95 5.20 -21.96 -10.51
C TRP A 95 4.74 -20.87 -9.53
N HIS A 96 5.60 -19.92 -9.17
CA HIS A 96 5.21 -18.79 -8.32
C HIS A 96 4.71 -17.64 -9.17
N LYS A 97 3.60 -17.06 -8.75
CA LYS A 97 3.05 -15.83 -9.29
C LYS A 97 2.77 -14.88 -8.14
N MET A 98 3.20 -13.63 -8.28
CA MET A 98 2.97 -12.59 -7.29
C MET A 98 2.74 -11.27 -8.01
N SER A 99 2.00 -10.37 -7.37
CA SER A 99 1.69 -9.06 -7.93
C SER A 99 2.06 -7.95 -6.97
N PHE A 100 2.38 -6.78 -7.53
CA PHE A 100 2.61 -5.55 -6.82
C PHE A 100 1.57 -4.54 -7.29
N THR A 101 1.00 -3.75 -6.39
CA THR A 101 -0.01 -2.77 -6.78
C THR A 101 -0.02 -1.50 -5.91
N THR A 102 -0.32 -0.38 -6.55
CA THR A 102 -0.62 0.91 -5.92
C THR A 102 -2.13 1.18 -5.84
N ARG A 103 -2.98 0.30 -6.39
CA ARG A 103 -4.42 0.51 -6.50
C ARG A 103 -5.17 0.48 -5.16
N CYS A 104 -4.51 0.14 -4.05
CA CYS A 104 -5.11 0.23 -2.72
C CYS A 104 -5.20 1.67 -2.16
N ASN A 105 -4.69 2.68 -2.87
CA ASN A 105 -4.64 4.07 -2.42
C ASN A 105 -5.84 4.90 -2.92
N PHE A 106 -7.03 4.63 -2.39
CA PHE A 106 -8.25 5.39 -2.78
C PHE A 106 -8.49 6.65 -1.94
N GLN A 107 -7.87 6.72 -0.77
CA GLN A 107 -7.97 7.81 0.19
C GLN A 107 -6.65 7.93 0.96
N PRO A 108 -6.39 9.07 1.61
CA PRO A 108 -5.22 9.21 2.48
C PRO A 108 -5.18 8.10 3.53
N GLN A 109 -4.08 7.35 3.58
CA GLN A 109 -3.85 6.34 4.60
C GLN A 109 -2.86 6.86 5.64
N ALA A 110 -3.07 6.48 6.88
CA ALA A 110 -2.16 6.77 7.97
C ALA A 110 -1.60 5.46 8.53
N LEU A 111 -0.28 5.34 8.56
CA LEU A 111 0.39 4.29 9.27
C LEU A 111 0.58 4.71 10.73
N PHE A 112 -0.16 4.07 11.63
CA PHE A 112 0.00 4.25 13.07
C PHE A 112 1.28 3.55 13.57
N ARG A 113 2.02 4.26 14.43
CA ARG A 113 3.23 3.78 15.08
C ARG A 113 2.93 3.50 16.56
N GLU A 114 3.70 2.59 17.15
CA GLU A 114 3.54 2.20 18.56
C GLU A 114 3.76 3.37 19.53
N ASP A 115 4.54 4.37 19.12
CA ASP A 115 4.81 5.59 19.89
C ASP A 115 3.71 6.65 19.77
N GLY A 116 2.57 6.32 19.16
CA GLY A 116 1.43 7.22 18.98
C GLY A 116 1.58 8.19 17.80
N ARG A 117 2.71 8.20 17.08
CA ARG A 117 2.84 8.97 15.84
C ARG A 117 2.08 8.29 14.71
N HIS A 118 1.65 9.09 13.73
CA HIS A 118 1.10 8.58 12.49
C HIS A 118 1.83 9.20 11.31
N ILE A 119 1.98 8.41 10.25
CA ILE A 119 2.61 8.85 9.01
C ILE A 119 1.56 8.78 7.92
N PHE A 120 1.20 9.92 7.35
CA PHE A 120 0.39 9.94 6.13
C PHE A 120 1.24 9.40 4.99
N SER A 121 0.73 8.36 4.34
CA SER A 121 1.48 7.61 3.35
C SER A 121 0.56 6.96 2.35
N ASN A 122 1.08 6.74 1.15
CA ASN A 122 0.48 5.78 0.23
C ASN A 122 1.20 4.44 0.38
N ARG A 123 0.54 3.38 -0.10
CA ARG A 123 0.94 2.00 0.09
C ARG A 123 1.21 1.33 -1.26
N ILE A 124 2.33 0.65 -1.35
CA ILE A 124 2.58 -0.36 -2.39
C ILE A 124 2.42 -1.72 -1.73
N MET A 125 1.50 -2.53 -2.22
CA MET A 125 1.23 -3.86 -1.67
C MET A 125 1.77 -4.93 -2.60
N ALA A 126 2.49 -5.90 -2.04
CA ALA A 126 2.83 -7.15 -2.70
C ALA A 126 1.83 -8.22 -2.27
N VAL A 127 1.24 -8.94 -3.22
CA VAL A 127 0.24 -9.98 -3.00
C VAL A 127 0.65 -11.29 -3.67
N SER A 128 0.29 -12.41 -3.03
CA SER A 128 0.49 -13.75 -3.56
C SER A 128 -0.58 -14.04 -4.61
N GLY A 129 -0.17 -14.41 -5.83
CA GLY A 129 -1.04 -14.63 -6.97
C GLY A 129 -1.10 -13.47 -7.97
N ASN A 130 -1.95 -13.62 -8.98
CA ASN A 130 -2.23 -12.58 -9.97
C ASN A 130 -3.26 -11.59 -9.43
N TYR A 131 -2.93 -10.30 -9.44
CA TYR A 131 -3.84 -9.23 -9.02
C TYR A 131 -5.22 -9.34 -9.70
N HIS A 132 -5.25 -9.53 -11.02
CA HIS A 132 -6.49 -9.57 -11.78
C HIS A 132 -7.39 -10.75 -11.41
N ASP A 133 -6.79 -11.89 -11.05
CA ASP A 133 -7.53 -13.08 -10.62
C ASP A 133 -8.07 -12.90 -9.19
N ILE A 134 -7.28 -12.27 -8.30
CA ILE A 134 -7.65 -12.01 -6.90
C ILE A 134 -8.89 -11.10 -6.81
N ILE A 135 -8.95 -10.04 -7.62
CA ILE A 135 -10.03 -9.04 -7.52
C ILE A 135 -11.22 -9.33 -8.44
N LYS A 136 -11.16 -10.35 -9.30
CA LYS A 136 -12.13 -10.61 -10.38
C LYS A 136 -13.60 -10.60 -9.93
N ASP A 137 -13.87 -11.16 -8.75
CA ASP A 137 -15.23 -11.32 -8.21
C ASP A 137 -15.57 -10.28 -7.13
N ALA A 138 -14.75 -9.24 -6.96
CA ALA A 138 -15.05 -8.17 -6.01
C ALA A 138 -16.16 -7.27 -6.57
N LYS A 139 -17.16 -6.97 -5.75
CA LYS A 139 -18.31 -6.14 -6.14
C LYS A 139 -18.03 -4.65 -6.02
N ASP A 140 -17.16 -4.29 -5.08
CA ASP A 140 -16.80 -2.92 -4.78
C ASP A 140 -15.34 -2.82 -4.28
N ARG A 141 -14.89 -1.58 -4.07
CA ARG A 141 -13.52 -1.27 -3.65
C ARG A 141 -13.19 -1.80 -2.25
N GLU A 142 -14.18 -1.90 -1.36
CA GLU A 142 -13.94 -2.42 -0.01
C GLU A 142 -13.65 -3.92 -0.08
N GLU A 143 -14.44 -4.66 -0.85
CA GLU A 143 -14.22 -6.08 -1.10
C GLU A 143 -12.88 -6.33 -1.82
N GLU A 144 -12.51 -5.48 -2.78
CA GLU A 144 -11.18 -5.54 -3.41
C GLU A 144 -10.07 -5.42 -2.37
N VAL A 145 -10.16 -4.44 -1.46
CA VAL A 145 -9.14 -4.22 -0.41
C VAL A 145 -9.07 -5.42 0.53
N VAL A 146 -10.19 -6.01 0.94
CA VAL A 146 -10.20 -7.20 1.79
C VAL A 146 -9.49 -8.36 1.10
N LYS A 147 -9.82 -8.66 -0.16
CA LYS A 147 -9.16 -9.74 -0.93
C LYS A 147 -7.67 -9.51 -1.11
N LEU A 148 -7.26 -8.26 -1.34
CA LEU A 148 -5.83 -7.90 -1.42
C LEU A 148 -5.12 -8.08 -0.08
N LEU A 149 -5.74 -7.65 1.03
CA LEU A 149 -5.20 -7.83 2.37
C LEU A 149 -5.08 -9.30 2.75
N GLU A 150 -6.04 -10.15 2.40
CA GLU A 150 -5.97 -11.60 2.65
C GLU A 150 -4.75 -12.23 1.96
N ASN A 151 -4.46 -11.80 0.72
CA ASN A 151 -3.36 -12.31 -0.09
C ASN A 151 -2.05 -11.53 0.08
N GLU A 152 -1.99 -10.57 0.99
CA GLU A 152 -0.81 -9.74 1.21
C GLU A 152 0.42 -10.57 1.64
N ILE A 153 1.55 -10.32 0.98
CA ILE A 153 2.89 -10.80 1.35
C ILE A 153 3.60 -9.73 2.19
N ALA A 154 3.59 -8.50 1.69
CA ALA A 154 4.31 -7.37 2.27
C ALA A 154 3.74 -6.04 1.78
N SER A 155 4.07 -4.95 2.49
CA SER A 155 3.66 -3.60 2.12
C SER A 155 4.75 -2.58 2.37
N LEU A 156 4.91 -1.66 1.42
CA LEU A 156 5.74 -0.47 1.56
C LEU A 156 4.83 0.74 1.77
N TYR A 157 5.03 1.44 2.88
CA TYR A 157 4.40 2.72 3.19
C TYR A 157 5.34 3.86 2.78
N VAL A 158 4.89 4.70 1.86
CA VAL A 158 5.66 5.77 1.22
C VAL A 158 5.16 7.13 1.73
N PRO A 159 5.99 7.89 2.46
CA PRO A 159 5.60 9.18 3.00
C PRO A 159 5.60 10.29 1.95
N ALA A 160 4.96 11.42 2.28
CA ALA A 160 4.92 12.62 1.46
C ALA A 160 6.28 13.31 1.31
N ASP A 161 7.07 13.36 2.39
CA ASP A 161 8.42 13.94 2.37
C ASP A 161 9.41 12.93 1.77
N ALA A 162 10.05 13.31 0.67
CA ALA A 162 11.05 12.49 -0.03
C ALA A 162 12.29 12.17 0.83
N ASN A 163 12.59 13.00 1.83
CA ASN A 163 13.69 12.75 2.78
C ASN A 163 13.30 11.80 3.91
N GLN A 164 11.99 11.60 4.12
CA GLN A 164 11.50 10.64 5.09
C GLN A 164 11.61 9.22 4.54
N LYS A 165 12.08 8.30 5.38
CA LYS A 165 12.21 6.89 5.04
C LYS A 165 10.84 6.24 4.85
N CYS A 166 10.73 5.39 3.84
CA CYS A 166 9.63 4.45 3.69
C CYS A 166 9.69 3.40 4.80
N ILE A 167 8.53 2.85 5.15
CA ILE A 167 8.42 1.73 6.07
C ILE A 167 7.98 0.51 5.27
N PHE A 168 8.83 -0.49 5.19
CA PHE A 168 8.53 -1.76 4.54
C PHE A 168 8.20 -2.82 5.59
N LYS A 169 7.04 -3.48 5.48
CA LYS A 169 6.59 -4.52 6.40
C LYS A 169 6.35 -5.83 5.66
N ILE A 170 6.86 -6.94 6.20
CA ILE A 170 6.54 -8.28 5.72
C ILE A 170 5.44 -8.86 6.62
N LYS A 171 4.30 -9.23 6.03
CA LYS A 171 3.09 -9.57 6.80
C LYS A 171 3.29 -10.79 7.69
N HIS A 172 3.85 -11.87 7.16
CA HIS A 172 3.92 -13.15 7.87
C HIS A 172 4.97 -13.18 8.99
N THR A 173 6.05 -12.41 8.88
CA THR A 173 7.06 -12.29 9.95
C THR A 173 6.81 -11.13 10.90
N GLY A 174 6.01 -10.14 10.48
CA GLY A 174 5.86 -8.86 11.17
C GLY A 174 7.11 -7.97 11.13
N GLN A 175 8.16 -8.35 10.40
CA GLN A 175 9.39 -7.57 10.32
C GLN A 175 9.16 -6.24 9.62
N GLU A 176 9.74 -5.19 10.19
CA GLU A 176 9.74 -3.84 9.62
C GLU A 176 11.14 -3.38 9.23
N PHE A 177 11.25 -2.69 8.09
CA PHE A 177 12.48 -2.10 7.60
C PHE A 177 12.25 -0.63 7.26
N MET A 178 13.19 0.22 7.69
CA MET A 178 13.20 1.63 7.30
C MET A 178 14.11 1.81 6.09
N LEU A 179 13.53 2.19 4.96
CA LEU A 179 14.23 2.27 3.67
C LEU A 179 14.26 3.72 3.16
N ASN A 180 15.38 4.16 2.63
CA ASN A 180 15.40 5.40 1.85
C ASN A 180 14.55 5.22 0.59
N GLN A 181 13.84 6.25 0.15
CA GLN A 181 12.98 6.17 -1.04
C GLN A 181 13.75 5.83 -2.33
N ILE A 182 15.05 6.12 -2.37
CA ILE A 182 15.93 5.79 -3.50
C ILE A 182 16.16 4.29 -3.59
N ASP A 183 16.45 3.63 -2.46
CA ASP A 183 16.77 2.19 -2.39
C ASP A 183 15.53 1.30 -2.29
N ALA A 184 14.40 1.86 -1.82
CA ALA A 184 13.17 1.12 -1.57
C ALA A 184 12.72 0.23 -2.74
N PRO A 185 12.76 0.66 -4.02
CA PRO A 185 12.33 -0.19 -5.13
C PRO A 185 13.08 -1.54 -5.18
N ARG A 186 14.41 -1.49 -5.10
CA ARG A 186 15.27 -2.68 -5.19
C ARG A 186 15.08 -3.58 -3.98
N GLU A 187 15.16 -3.01 -2.78
CA GLU A 187 15.09 -3.78 -1.53
C GLU A 187 13.74 -4.50 -1.37
N VAL A 188 12.63 -3.83 -1.71
CA VAL A 188 11.29 -4.42 -1.64
C VAL A 188 11.14 -5.56 -2.62
N VAL A 189 11.51 -5.35 -3.89
CA VAL A 189 11.40 -6.38 -4.93
C VAL A 189 12.21 -7.61 -4.55
N LEU A 190 13.48 -7.43 -4.16
CA LEU A 190 14.35 -8.56 -3.80
C LEU A 190 13.83 -9.32 -2.58
N LYS A 191 13.43 -8.63 -1.51
CA LYS A 191 12.90 -9.29 -0.30
C LYS A 191 11.59 -10.03 -0.54
N VAL A 192 10.69 -9.49 -1.36
CA VAL A 192 9.44 -10.17 -1.69
C VAL A 192 9.70 -11.41 -2.54
N VAL A 193 10.56 -11.30 -3.56
CA VAL A 193 10.92 -12.45 -4.41
C VAL A 193 11.64 -13.53 -3.59
N GLU A 194 12.55 -13.14 -2.70
CA GLU A 194 13.23 -14.06 -1.76
C GLU A 194 12.22 -14.74 -0.83
N ALA A 195 11.29 -14.00 -0.24
CA ALA A 195 10.28 -14.55 0.67
C ALA A 195 9.36 -15.57 -0.03
N VAL A 196 8.98 -15.31 -1.29
CA VAL A 196 8.07 -16.19 -2.03
C VAL A 196 8.79 -17.40 -2.63
N CYS A 197 9.97 -17.20 -3.21
CA CYS A 197 10.67 -18.26 -3.96
C CYS A 197 11.77 -18.98 -3.15
N GLY A 198 12.29 -18.36 -2.09
CA GLY A 198 13.38 -18.91 -1.27
C GLY A 198 12.90 -19.71 -0.04
N GLY A 199 11.66 -19.50 0.41
CA GLY A 199 11.09 -20.14 1.59
C GLY A 199 9.98 -21.14 1.28
N GLY A 200 9.70 -22.06 2.22
CA GLY A 200 8.63 -23.07 2.08
C GLY A 200 7.21 -22.53 2.28
N LEU A 201 7.04 -21.31 2.78
CA LEU A 201 5.74 -20.78 3.22
C LEU A 201 4.69 -20.70 2.10
N TYR A 202 5.12 -20.36 0.89
CA TYR A 202 4.25 -20.20 -0.28
C TYR A 202 4.22 -21.44 -1.17
N HIS A 203 4.77 -22.56 -0.69
CA HIS A 203 4.55 -23.87 -1.28
C HIS A 203 3.34 -24.50 -0.61
N GLN A 204 2.31 -24.83 -1.40
CA GLN A 204 1.20 -25.61 -0.90
C GLN A 204 1.69 -27.04 -0.62
N ASP A 205 1.35 -27.57 0.55
CA ASP A 205 1.74 -28.93 0.99
C ASP A 205 1.13 -30.04 0.10
N GLY A 206 0.28 -29.70 -0.87
CA GLY A 206 -0.35 -30.65 -1.80
C GLY A 206 -1.32 -31.65 -1.13
N SER A 207 -1.40 -31.66 0.21
CA SER A 207 -2.37 -32.45 0.94
C SER A 207 -3.75 -31.85 0.71
N LEU A 208 -4.62 -32.59 0.02
CA LEU A 208 -6.06 -32.43 0.20
C LEU A 208 -6.32 -32.46 1.71
N ARG A 209 -6.81 -31.36 2.29
CA ARG A 209 -7.46 -31.42 3.60
C ARG A 209 -8.77 -32.20 3.44
N SER A 210 -8.66 -33.51 3.30
CA SER A 210 -9.74 -34.45 3.49
C SER A 210 -9.16 -35.82 3.83
N PHE A 211 -8.92 -36.05 5.12
CA PHE A 211 -9.32 -37.32 5.72
C PHE A 211 -10.11 -37.02 6.98
N ILE A 212 -11.34 -37.52 6.94
CA ILE A 212 -12.41 -37.48 7.93
C ILE A 212 -12.09 -38.47 9.06
N VAL A 213 -12.36 -38.10 10.32
CA VAL A 213 -13.32 -38.79 11.22
C VAL A 213 -14.00 -37.73 12.07
#